data_AF-A0A1Z5KZZ2-F1
#
_entry.id   AF-A0A1Z5KZZ2-F1
#
_cell.length_a   1.000
_cell.length_b   1.000
_cell.length_c   1.000
_cell.angle_alpha   90.00
_cell.angle_beta   90.00
_cell.angle_gamma   90.00
#
_symmetry.space_group_name_H-M   'P 1'
#
loop_
_entity.id
_entity.type
_entity.pdbx_description
1 polymer ?
#
loop_
_entity_poly.entity_id
_entity_poly.type
_entity_poly.pdbx_seq_one_letter_code
_entity_poly.pdbx_strand_id
1 'polypeptide(L)'
;MDSVFSLRRPYDLIGLLAQEERAQMVESLKKELLQRKEEIDRCEDQAQDVEQRLYAADHDCLIAAQPLTEFDLYVSTVVPFDHKVKSHSDSLPEVTPEPNCSKVMDLSFSMHAFEHLAGVRERHALNMTPEAGLHRAVSTIESTQEFGYQVYKAMAKNNSSWVIFNLAAYYWREKQGIALLSQGAQRRGPHQSGEYFAPCPPF
;
A
#
# COMPACT_ATOMS: atom_id res chain seq x y z
N MET A 1 45.25 -24.23 -1.55
CA MET A 1 45.94 -25.48 -1.18
C MET A 1 45.16 -26.07 -0.01
N ASP A 2 43.97 -26.61 -0.24
CA ASP A 2 43.16 -27.23 0.80
C ASP A 2 43.17 -28.75 0.59
N SER A 3 44.06 -29.41 1.32
CA SER A 3 44.14 -30.87 1.36
C SER A 3 43.30 -31.41 2.52
N VAL A 4 42.59 -32.52 2.30
CA VAL A 4 41.82 -33.25 3.34
C VAL A 4 42.72 -33.71 4.50
N PHE A 5 44.02 -33.77 4.25
CA PHE A 5 45.06 -34.16 5.19
C PHE A 5 45.71 -32.97 5.93
N SER A 6 45.21 -31.75 5.73
CA SER A 6 45.76 -30.57 6.39
C SER A 6 45.41 -30.56 7.88
N LEU A 7 46.43 -30.60 8.74
CA LEU A 7 46.27 -30.50 10.19
C LEU A 7 46.29 -29.04 10.62
N ARG A 8 45.31 -28.65 11.46
CA ARG A 8 45.26 -27.30 12.06
C ARG A 8 46.43 -27.05 13.02
N ARG A 9 46.97 -28.11 13.64
CA ARG A 9 48.15 -28.08 14.50
C ARG A 9 49.11 -29.20 14.07
N PRO A 10 50.29 -28.90 13.51
CA PRO A 10 51.21 -29.92 13.00
C PRO A 10 51.77 -30.88 14.05
N TYR A 11 51.74 -30.47 15.32
CA TYR A 11 52.30 -31.19 16.47
C TYR A 11 51.27 -32.05 17.23
N ASP A 12 50.05 -32.20 16.71
CA ASP A 12 49.02 -33.05 17.30
C ASP A 12 49.08 -34.49 16.75
N LEU A 13 49.70 -35.38 17.52
CA LEU A 13 49.88 -36.78 17.15
C LEU A 13 48.54 -37.54 17.04
N ILE A 14 47.57 -37.25 17.91
CA ILE A 14 46.24 -37.89 17.86
C ILE A 14 45.50 -37.43 16.60
N GLY A 15 45.63 -36.14 16.28
CA GLY A 15 45.18 -35.58 15.01
C GLY A 15 45.76 -36.31 13.81
N LEU A 16 47.07 -36.55 13.79
CA LEU A 16 47.76 -37.27 12.70
C LEU A 16 47.31 -38.74 12.59
N LEU A 17 47.16 -39.45 13.72
CA LEU A 17 46.78 -40.86 13.73
C LEU A 17 45.35 -41.10 13.23
N ALA A 18 44.41 -40.23 13.59
CA ALA A 18 43.02 -40.32 13.14
C ALA A 18 42.77 -39.69 11.75
N GLN A 19 43.82 -39.26 11.06
CA GLN A 19 43.70 -38.52 9.81
C GLN A 19 43.16 -39.37 8.65
N GLU A 20 43.53 -40.66 8.61
CA GLU A 20 43.02 -41.61 7.62
C GLU A 20 41.53 -41.88 7.83
N GLU A 21 41.09 -42.16 9.06
CA GLU A 21 39.68 -42.39 9.39
C GLU A 21 38.81 -41.17 9.06
N ARG A 22 39.28 -39.96 9.39
CA ARG A 22 38.58 -38.73 9.00
C ARG A 22 38.48 -38.57 7.49
N ALA A 23 39.54 -38.87 6.74
CA ALA A 23 39.51 -38.79 5.29
C ALA A 23 38.52 -39.81 4.68
N GLN A 24 38.47 -41.04 5.22
CA GLN A 24 37.49 -42.05 4.81
C GLN A 24 36.04 -41.60 5.12
N MET A 25 35.81 -40.99 6.27
CA MET A 25 34.49 -40.44 6.64
C MET A 25 34.08 -39.26 5.75
N VAL A 26 35.01 -38.38 5.38
CA VAL A 26 34.71 -37.28 4.45
C VAL A 26 34.36 -37.82 3.07
N GLU A 27 35.06 -38.86 2.60
CA GLU A 27 34.74 -39.47 1.31
C GLU A 27 33.39 -40.20 1.32
N SER A 28 33.01 -40.85 2.44
CA SER A 28 31.68 -41.46 2.58
C SER A 28 30.57 -40.41 2.61
N LEU A 29 30.75 -39.33 3.38
CA LEU A 29 29.81 -38.21 3.43
C LEU A 29 29.68 -37.52 2.07
N LYS A 30 30.79 -37.35 1.35
CA LYS A 30 30.78 -36.79 0.00
C LYS A 30 29.94 -37.64 -0.96
N LYS A 31 30.05 -38.97 -0.88
CA LYS A 31 29.23 -39.88 -1.68
C LYS A 31 27.75 -39.76 -1.32
N GLU A 32 27.41 -39.71 -0.03
CA GLU A 32 26.01 -39.51 0.42
C GLU A 32 25.46 -38.15 -0.07
N LEU A 33 26.24 -37.08 0.04
CA LEU A 33 25.83 -35.75 -0.40
C LEU A 33 25.65 -35.68 -1.92
N LEU A 34 26.52 -36.33 -2.70
CA LEU A 34 26.36 -36.41 -4.15
C LEU A 34 25.09 -37.16 -4.53
N GLN A 35 24.80 -38.26 -3.83
CA GLN A 35 23.57 -39.02 -4.05
C GLN A 35 22.33 -38.20 -3.70
N ARG A 36 22.32 -37.54 -2.53
CA ARG A 36 21.23 -36.64 -2.12
C ARG A 36 21.04 -35.48 -3.08
N LYS A 37 22.14 -34.92 -3.59
CA LYS A 37 22.09 -33.86 -4.60
C LYS A 37 21.40 -34.34 -5.86
N GLU A 38 21.79 -35.50 -6.38
CA GLU A 38 21.18 -36.06 -7.59
C GLU A 38 19.68 -36.35 -7.40
N GLU A 39 19.27 -36.77 -6.20
CA GLU A 39 17.86 -36.92 -5.83
C GLU A 39 17.11 -35.57 -5.81
N ILE A 40 17.71 -34.52 -5.26
CA ILE A 40 17.13 -33.18 -5.21
C ILE A 40 17.03 -32.60 -6.63
N ASP A 41 18.11 -32.64 -7.40
CA ASP A 41 18.17 -32.12 -8.77
C ASP A 41 17.08 -32.79 -9.64
N ARG A 42 16.92 -34.12 -9.52
CA ARG A 42 15.84 -34.86 -10.21
C ARG A 42 14.44 -34.42 -9.79
N CYS A 43 14.22 -34.17 -8.51
CA CYS A 43 12.93 -33.70 -8.01
C CYS A 43 12.63 -32.25 -8.43
N GLU A 44 13.65 -31.39 -8.47
CA GLU A 44 13.53 -29.99 -8.89
C GLU A 44 13.15 -29.88 -10.37
N ASP A 45 13.78 -30.68 -11.24
CA ASP A 45 13.43 -30.76 -12.67
C ASP A 45 11.98 -31.21 -12.89
N GLN A 46 11.46 -32.10 -12.04
CA GLN A 46 10.07 -32.56 -12.08
C GLN A 46 9.08 -31.56 -11.46
N ALA A 47 9.58 -30.68 -10.59
CA ALA A 47 8.82 -29.66 -9.91
C ALA A 47 8.87 -28.30 -10.64
N GLN A 48 9.19 -28.28 -11.94
CA GLN A 48 8.90 -27.09 -12.72
C GLN A 48 7.41 -26.75 -12.61
N ASP A 49 7.13 -25.45 -12.50
CA ASP A 49 5.78 -24.90 -12.52
C ASP A 49 4.88 -25.18 -11.29
N VAL A 50 5.49 -25.27 -10.10
CA VAL A 50 4.75 -25.43 -8.83
C VAL A 50 3.71 -24.34 -8.63
N GLU A 51 4.02 -23.11 -9.03
CA GLU A 51 3.14 -21.96 -8.85
C GLU A 51 1.85 -22.08 -9.68
N GLN A 52 1.94 -22.40 -10.98
CA GLN A 52 0.73 -22.59 -11.80
C GLN A 52 -0.04 -23.83 -11.35
N ARG A 53 0.65 -24.90 -10.93
CA ARG A 53 0.00 -26.07 -10.35
C ARG A 53 -0.75 -25.73 -9.06
N LEU A 54 -0.19 -24.87 -8.22
CA LEU A 54 -0.84 -24.40 -7.00
C LEU A 54 -2.06 -23.55 -7.35
N TYR A 55 -1.94 -22.61 -8.29
CA TYR A 55 -3.08 -21.80 -8.75
C TYR A 55 -4.21 -22.65 -9.38
N ALA A 56 -3.87 -23.75 -10.06
CA ALA A 56 -4.86 -24.63 -10.69
C ALA A 56 -5.50 -25.65 -9.73
N ALA A 57 -4.80 -26.05 -8.66
CA ALA A 57 -5.25 -27.12 -7.77
C ALA A 57 -5.81 -26.61 -6.43
N ASP A 58 -5.34 -25.46 -5.97
CA ASP A 58 -5.72 -24.92 -4.66
C ASP A 58 -7.11 -24.25 -4.69
N HIS A 59 -7.95 -24.59 -3.72
CA HIS A 59 -9.33 -24.13 -3.68
C HIS A 59 -9.45 -22.61 -3.49
N ASP A 60 -8.60 -22.03 -2.64
CA ASP A 60 -8.63 -20.60 -2.34
C ASP A 60 -8.16 -19.80 -3.56
N CYS A 61 -7.17 -20.31 -4.29
CA CYS A 61 -6.70 -19.72 -5.55
C CYS A 61 -7.78 -19.70 -6.64
N LEU A 62 -8.54 -20.81 -6.79
CA LEU A 62 -9.64 -20.90 -7.74
C LEU A 62 -10.78 -19.94 -7.41
N ILE A 63 -11.07 -19.72 -6.12
CA ILE A 63 -12.04 -18.72 -5.66
C ILE A 63 -11.54 -17.30 -5.94
N ALA A 64 -10.26 -17.04 -5.67
CA ALA A 64 -9.64 -15.73 -5.85
C ALA A 64 -9.56 -15.32 -7.33
N ALA A 65 -9.47 -16.28 -8.26
CA ALA A 65 -9.44 -16.11 -9.73
C ALA A 65 -8.26 -15.29 -10.30
N GLN A 66 -7.51 -14.58 -9.45
CA GLN A 66 -6.32 -13.82 -9.79
C GLN A 66 -5.19 -14.12 -8.78
N PRO A 67 -3.92 -13.99 -9.17
CA PRO A 67 -2.80 -14.14 -8.24
C PRO A 67 -2.73 -12.96 -7.26
N LEU A 68 -2.20 -13.19 -6.06
CA LEU A 68 -2.07 -12.18 -5.01
C LEU A 68 -1.33 -10.91 -5.47
N THR A 69 -0.38 -11.05 -6.40
CA THR A 69 0.39 -9.95 -6.99
C THR A 69 -0.45 -9.00 -7.84
N GLU A 70 -1.59 -9.44 -8.34
CA GLU A 70 -2.53 -8.62 -9.11
C GLU A 70 -3.60 -7.95 -8.23
N PHE A 71 -3.74 -8.37 -6.97
CA PHE A 71 -4.64 -7.70 -6.04
C PHE A 71 -4.06 -6.37 -5.59
N ASP A 72 -4.82 -5.30 -5.81
CA ASP A 72 -4.53 -4.02 -5.19
C ASP A 72 -4.89 -4.05 -3.70
N LEU A 73 -3.94 -4.49 -2.87
CA LEU A 73 -4.04 -4.51 -1.42
C LEU A 73 -4.13 -3.11 -0.80
N TYR A 74 -3.87 -2.05 -1.58
CA TYR A 74 -3.88 -0.66 -1.12
C TYR A 74 -5.04 0.16 -1.70
N VAL A 75 -6.04 -0.51 -2.30
CA VAL A 75 -7.13 0.14 -3.04
C VAL A 75 -7.90 1.18 -2.20
N SER A 76 -7.93 1.03 -0.88
CA SER A 76 -8.52 2.04 -0.01
C SER A 76 -7.86 2.11 1.37
N THR A 77 -7.13 3.20 1.62
CA THR A 77 -6.87 3.66 2.99
C THR A 77 -7.80 4.81 3.33
N VAL A 78 -8.49 4.65 4.47
CA VAL A 78 -9.33 5.68 5.07
C VAL A 78 -8.75 6.02 6.42
N VAL A 79 -8.53 7.30 6.66
CA VAL A 79 -8.24 7.81 8.00
C VAL A 79 -9.59 8.13 8.65
N PRO A 80 -10.04 7.36 9.66
CA PRO A 80 -11.24 7.70 10.40
C PRO A 80 -11.00 8.98 11.19
N PHE A 81 -11.93 9.93 11.10
CA PHE A 81 -11.88 11.19 11.84
C PHE A 81 -12.93 11.18 12.95
N ASP A 82 -12.56 11.64 14.15
CA ASP A 82 -13.52 11.79 15.27
C ASP A 82 -14.59 12.86 14.99
N HIS A 83 -14.29 13.81 14.10
CA HIS A 83 -15.23 14.82 13.64
C HIS A 83 -16.20 14.25 12.60
N LYS A 84 -17.19 13.51 13.10
CA LYS A 84 -18.27 12.96 12.27
C LYS A 84 -19.13 14.11 11.73
N VAL A 85 -19.25 14.20 10.41
CA VAL A 85 -20.32 14.99 9.79
C VAL A 85 -21.63 14.32 10.16
N LYS A 86 -22.41 15.01 10.99
CA LYS A 86 -23.72 14.53 11.41
C LYS A 86 -24.72 14.82 10.29
N SER A 87 -25.53 13.82 9.94
CA SER A 87 -26.75 14.09 9.17
C SER A 87 -27.61 15.04 10.01
N HIS A 88 -27.84 16.24 9.48
CA HIS A 88 -28.94 17.07 9.94
C HIS A 88 -30.14 16.72 9.06
N SER A 89 -31.26 16.33 9.69
CA SER A 89 -32.53 15.95 9.07
C SER A 89 -33.25 17.09 8.32
N ASP A 90 -32.49 17.92 7.60
CA ASP A 90 -33.04 18.86 6.64
C ASP A 90 -33.37 18.05 5.37
N SER A 91 -34.60 18.17 4.87
CA SER A 91 -35.01 17.60 3.60
C SER A 91 -34.03 18.01 2.50
N LEU A 92 -33.53 17.02 1.73
CA LEU A 92 -32.60 17.28 0.64
C LEU A 92 -33.28 18.16 -0.42
N PRO A 93 -32.67 19.28 -0.84
CA PRO A 93 -33.19 20.07 -1.94
C PRO A 93 -33.18 19.25 -3.25
N GLU A 94 -34.12 19.54 -4.15
CA GLU A 94 -34.27 18.85 -5.46
C GLU A 94 -33.00 18.94 -6.32
N VAL A 95 -32.17 19.95 -6.09
CA VAL A 95 -30.81 20.07 -6.62
C VAL A 95 -29.83 20.16 -5.45
N THR A 96 -29.09 19.07 -5.20
CA THR A 96 -28.05 19.03 -4.16
C THR A 96 -26.72 19.56 -4.72
N PRO A 97 -26.23 20.73 -4.27
CA PRO A 97 -24.91 21.21 -4.66
C PRO A 97 -23.81 20.28 -4.13
N GLU A 98 -22.75 20.12 -4.92
CA GLU A 98 -21.64 19.21 -4.64
C GLU A 98 -20.41 19.97 -4.11
N PRO A 99 -19.57 19.34 -3.26
CA PRO A 99 -18.41 19.99 -2.69
C PRO A 99 -17.32 20.22 -3.76
N ASN A 100 -17.18 21.47 -4.22
CA ASN A 100 -16.13 21.86 -5.15
C ASN A 100 -15.04 22.66 -4.42
N CYS A 101 -13.95 21.98 -4.09
CA CYS A 101 -12.86 22.59 -3.35
C CYS A 101 -12.16 23.72 -4.13
N SER A 102 -12.10 23.66 -5.46
CA SER A 102 -11.46 24.69 -6.31
C SER A 102 -12.16 26.03 -6.30
N LYS A 103 -13.46 26.07 -5.99
CA LYS A 103 -14.20 27.33 -5.81
C LYS A 103 -13.96 27.98 -4.45
N VAL A 104 -13.51 27.21 -3.46
CA VAL A 104 -13.36 27.66 -2.07
C VAL A 104 -11.97 28.22 -1.80
N MET A 105 -10.94 27.63 -2.40
CA MET A 105 -9.56 28.10 -2.26
C MET A 105 -8.83 27.85 -3.57
N ASP A 106 -8.30 28.90 -4.20
CA ASP A 106 -7.43 28.75 -5.36
C ASP A 106 -6.01 28.49 -4.87
N LEU A 107 -5.36 27.42 -5.36
CA LEU A 107 -3.98 27.11 -5.01
C LEU A 107 -3.13 27.20 -6.27
N SER A 108 -2.22 28.16 -6.28
CA SER A 108 -1.15 28.22 -7.25
C SER A 108 -0.20 27.02 -7.12
N PHE A 109 0.69 26.89 -8.10
CA PHE A 109 1.80 25.95 -8.01
C PHE A 109 2.56 26.14 -6.69
N SER A 110 2.81 25.04 -5.99
CA SER A 110 3.53 25.05 -4.72
C SER A 110 4.31 23.76 -4.53
N MET A 111 5.61 23.91 -4.21
CA MET A 111 6.47 22.79 -3.89
C MET A 111 6.03 22.04 -2.62
N HIS A 112 5.49 22.76 -1.63
CA HIS A 112 4.98 22.19 -0.37
C HIS A 112 3.77 21.28 -0.56
N ALA A 113 3.10 21.40 -1.70
CA ALA A 113 1.97 20.57 -2.07
C ALA A 113 2.34 19.59 -3.19
N PHE A 114 3.62 19.22 -3.27
CA PHE A 114 4.21 18.15 -4.08
C PHE A 114 3.98 18.22 -5.60
N GLU A 115 3.70 19.41 -6.16
CA GLU A 115 3.46 19.54 -7.62
C GLU A 115 4.71 19.34 -8.49
N HIS A 116 5.89 19.18 -7.88
CA HIS A 116 7.09 18.75 -8.60
C HIS A 116 7.03 17.25 -8.99
N LEU A 117 6.20 16.45 -8.31
CA LEU A 117 5.97 15.06 -8.68
C LEU A 117 5.03 15.00 -9.88
N ALA A 118 5.46 14.33 -10.94
CA ALA A 118 4.68 14.22 -12.20
C ALA A 118 3.25 13.72 -11.95
N GLY A 119 3.07 12.73 -11.06
CA GLY A 119 1.75 12.21 -10.69
C GLY A 119 0.80 13.25 -10.05
N VAL A 120 1.33 14.20 -9.29
CA VAL A 120 0.51 15.26 -8.67
C VAL A 120 0.27 16.42 -9.64
N ARG A 121 1.23 16.70 -10.51
CA ARG A 121 1.15 17.73 -11.55
C ARG A 121 0.17 17.35 -12.66
N GLU A 122 0.27 16.13 -13.15
CA GLU A 122 -0.51 15.58 -14.28
C GLU A 122 -1.73 14.80 -13.77
N ARG A 123 -2.27 15.21 -12.62
CA ARG A 123 -3.46 14.65 -11.98
C ARG A 123 -4.72 14.57 -12.86
N HIS A 124 -4.77 15.35 -13.95
CA HIS A 124 -5.85 15.29 -14.94
C HIS A 124 -5.78 14.06 -15.84
N ALA A 125 -4.60 13.45 -15.97
CA ALA A 125 -4.37 12.23 -16.72
C ALA A 125 -4.51 10.96 -15.87
N LEU A 126 -4.77 11.12 -14.56
CA LEU A 126 -4.95 9.99 -13.65
C LEU A 126 -6.42 9.58 -13.59
N ASN A 127 -6.66 8.29 -13.84
CA ASN A 127 -7.96 7.65 -13.65
C ASN A 127 -7.90 6.77 -12.40
N MET A 128 -8.91 6.85 -11.53
CA MET A 128 -9.10 5.92 -10.42
C MET A 128 -10.43 5.19 -10.57
N THR A 129 -10.50 3.96 -10.08
CA THR A 129 -11.77 3.23 -9.94
C THR A 129 -12.58 3.82 -8.77
N PRO A 130 -13.90 4.04 -8.93
CA PRO A 130 -14.74 4.50 -7.84
C PRO A 130 -14.76 3.53 -6.66
N GLU A 131 -14.62 4.06 -5.44
CA GLU A 131 -14.60 3.26 -4.20
C GLU A 131 -15.96 3.32 -3.49
N ALA A 132 -16.82 2.34 -3.75
CA ALA A 132 -18.17 2.32 -3.20
C ALA A 132 -18.18 2.18 -1.67
N GLY A 133 -19.01 2.99 -0.99
CA GLY A 133 -19.22 2.88 0.46
C GLY A 133 -18.14 3.51 1.34
N LEU A 134 -17.21 4.27 0.77
CA LEU A 134 -16.13 4.95 1.51
C LEU A 134 -16.66 5.87 2.61
N HIS A 135 -17.77 6.57 2.34
CA HIS A 135 -18.42 7.44 3.30
C HIS A 135 -18.87 6.74 4.60
N ARG A 136 -19.11 5.42 4.57
CA ARG A 136 -19.54 4.64 5.76
C ARG A 136 -18.43 4.45 6.79
N ALA A 137 -17.17 4.49 6.35
CA ALA A 137 -16.02 4.41 7.25
C ALA A 137 -15.83 5.70 8.06
N VAL A 138 -16.38 6.83 7.60
CA VAL A 138 -16.14 8.17 8.17
C VAL A 138 -17.41 8.86 8.67
N SER A 139 -18.58 8.37 8.29
CA SER A 139 -19.87 8.97 8.63
C SER A 139 -20.94 7.92 8.83
N THR A 140 -22.03 8.30 9.51
CA THR A 140 -23.22 7.47 9.70
C THR A 140 -24.26 7.68 8.60
N ILE A 141 -23.92 8.40 7.53
CA ILE A 141 -24.83 8.72 6.44
C ILE A 141 -24.89 7.49 5.53
N GLU A 142 -26.07 7.11 5.03
CA GLU A 142 -26.22 5.94 4.15
C GLU A 142 -26.14 6.28 2.66
N SER A 143 -26.52 7.51 2.30
CA SER A 143 -26.54 7.99 0.92
C SER A 143 -25.29 8.82 0.60
N THR A 144 -24.58 8.46 -0.46
CA THR A 144 -23.43 9.20 -0.98
C THR A 144 -23.80 10.65 -1.34
N GLN A 145 -25.02 10.88 -1.84
CA GLN A 145 -25.50 12.23 -2.21
C GLN A 145 -25.74 13.10 -0.98
N GLU A 146 -26.33 12.54 0.08
CA GLU A 146 -26.51 13.22 1.35
C GLU A 146 -25.16 13.55 1.98
N PHE A 147 -24.20 12.63 1.93
CA PHE A 147 -22.84 12.85 2.41
C PHE A 147 -22.18 14.04 1.70
N GLY A 148 -22.26 14.08 0.36
CA GLY A 148 -21.75 15.20 -0.43
C GLY A 148 -22.36 16.55 -0.04
N TYR A 149 -23.69 16.59 0.14
CA TYR A 149 -24.39 17.82 0.53
C TYR A 149 -23.99 18.32 1.92
N GLN A 150 -23.86 17.42 2.90
CA GLN A 150 -23.43 17.80 4.25
C GLN A 150 -21.98 18.31 4.25
N VAL A 151 -21.09 17.71 3.45
CA VAL A 151 -19.72 18.20 3.26
C VAL A 151 -19.71 19.58 2.60
N TYR A 152 -20.55 19.81 1.59
CA TYR A 152 -20.72 21.13 0.97
C TYR A 152 -21.16 22.20 2.00
N LYS A 153 -22.17 21.88 2.82
CA LYS A 153 -22.67 22.77 3.89
C LYS A 153 -21.58 23.05 4.93
N ALA A 154 -20.81 22.04 5.30
CA ALA A 154 -19.69 22.20 6.23
C ALA A 154 -18.59 23.11 5.66
N MET A 155 -18.27 22.95 4.37
CA MET A 155 -17.26 23.76 3.67
C MET A 155 -17.69 25.22 3.51
N ALA A 156 -18.98 25.47 3.31
CA ALA A 156 -19.53 26.82 3.27
C ALA A 156 -19.45 27.52 4.64
N LYS A 157 -19.55 26.76 5.74
CA LYS A 157 -19.43 27.29 7.11
C LYS A 157 -17.98 27.49 7.54
N ASN A 158 -17.07 26.60 7.13
CA ASN A 158 -15.66 26.65 7.48
C ASN A 158 -14.81 26.25 6.27
N ASN A 159 -14.10 27.22 5.71
CA ASN A 159 -13.25 27.06 4.53
C ASN A 159 -11.77 26.78 4.86
N SER A 160 -11.40 26.72 6.14
CA SER A 160 -10.01 26.52 6.59
C SER A 160 -9.79 25.20 7.35
N SER A 161 -10.80 24.31 7.37
CA SER A 161 -10.68 23.01 8.03
C SER A 161 -10.14 21.95 7.07
N TRP A 162 -8.92 21.47 7.35
CA TRP A 162 -8.29 20.38 6.62
C TRP A 162 -9.13 19.09 6.61
N VAL A 163 -9.88 18.82 7.68
CA VAL A 163 -10.74 17.64 7.82
C VAL A 163 -11.89 17.68 6.81
N ILE A 164 -12.50 18.85 6.59
CA ILE A 164 -13.61 19.02 5.64
C ILE A 164 -13.13 18.77 4.21
N PHE A 165 -11.91 19.20 3.88
CA PHE A 165 -11.31 18.90 2.58
C PHE A 165 -11.01 17.40 2.41
N ASN A 166 -10.56 16.69 3.45
CA ASN A 166 -10.40 15.23 3.37
C ASN A 166 -11.74 14.51 3.17
N LEU A 167 -12.81 14.96 3.83
CA LEU A 167 -14.16 14.42 3.62
C LEU A 167 -14.68 14.66 2.20
N ALA A 168 -14.39 15.84 1.62
CA ALA A 168 -14.67 16.11 0.22
C ALA A 168 -13.86 15.19 -0.72
N ALA A 169 -12.61 14.89 -0.37
CA ALA A 169 -11.78 13.95 -1.12
C ALA A 169 -12.41 12.55 -1.16
N TYR A 170 -12.97 12.07 -0.04
CA TYR A 170 -13.66 10.79 0.02
C TYR A 170 -14.94 10.77 -0.83
N TYR A 171 -15.73 11.85 -0.84
CA TYR A 171 -16.90 11.96 -1.70
C TYR A 171 -16.56 11.78 -3.19
N TRP A 172 -15.48 12.44 -3.66
CA TRP A 172 -15.06 12.34 -5.06
C TRP A 172 -14.46 10.98 -5.43
N ARG A 173 -13.76 10.32 -4.48
CA ARG A 173 -13.28 8.93 -4.64
C ARG A 173 -14.44 7.97 -4.85
N GLU A 174 -15.51 8.12 -4.08
CA GLU A 174 -16.68 7.25 -4.17
C GLU A 174 -17.55 7.51 -5.40
N LYS A 175 -17.79 8.78 -5.75
CA LYS A 175 -18.74 9.12 -6.81
C LYS A 175 -18.22 8.84 -8.23
N GLN A 176 -16.97 9.17 -8.49
CA GLN A 176 -16.48 9.26 -9.86
C GLN A 176 -15.06 8.74 -10.08
N GLY A 177 -14.33 8.40 -9.01
CA GLY A 177 -12.90 8.06 -9.13
C GLY A 177 -12.08 9.19 -9.78
N ILE A 178 -12.57 10.43 -9.73
CA ILE A 178 -11.87 11.56 -10.34
C ILE A 178 -10.74 12.00 -9.41
N ALA A 179 -9.52 11.60 -9.78
CA ALA A 179 -8.28 11.94 -9.08
C ALA A 179 -8.10 13.46 -8.91
N LEU A 180 -8.56 14.26 -9.88
CA LEU A 180 -8.42 15.72 -9.87
C LEU A 180 -9.01 16.41 -8.64
N LEU A 181 -10.25 16.07 -8.32
CA LEU A 181 -11.02 16.74 -7.26
C LEU A 181 -10.64 16.16 -5.89
N SER A 182 -10.36 14.86 -5.84
CA SER A 182 -9.87 14.18 -4.65
C SER A 182 -8.46 14.65 -4.25
N GLN A 183 -7.49 14.63 -5.17
CA GLN A 183 -6.13 15.09 -4.88
C GLN A 183 -6.07 16.60 -4.62
N GLY A 184 -6.91 17.39 -5.30
CA GLY A 184 -7.03 18.81 -5.01
C GLY A 184 -7.48 19.08 -3.58
N ALA A 185 -8.43 18.31 -3.06
CA ALA A 185 -8.86 18.40 -1.65
C ALA A 185 -7.78 17.83 -0.70
N GLN A 186 -7.12 16.74 -1.08
CA GLN A 186 -6.02 16.14 -0.34
C GLN A 186 -4.78 17.04 -0.24
N ARG A 187 -4.52 17.94 -1.21
CA ARG A 187 -3.45 18.96 -1.14
C ARG A 187 -3.76 20.07 -0.12
N ARG A 188 -5.05 20.41 0.03
CA ARG A 188 -5.50 21.53 0.88
C ARG A 188 -5.42 21.23 2.35
N GLY A 189 -5.62 19.96 2.72
CA GLY A 189 -5.45 19.51 4.09
C GLY A 189 -4.04 19.77 4.65
N PRO A 190 -2.97 19.22 4.05
CA PRO A 190 -1.59 19.44 4.45
C PRO A 190 -1.11 20.88 4.25
N HIS A 191 -1.61 21.60 3.23
CA HIS A 191 -1.30 23.03 3.07
C HIS A 191 -1.81 23.85 4.27
N GLN A 192 -3.07 23.66 4.66
CA GLN A 192 -3.65 24.36 5.81
C GLN A 192 -3.01 23.88 7.12
N SER A 193 -2.80 22.58 7.32
CA SER A 193 -2.10 22.10 8.52
C SER A 193 -0.66 22.60 8.59
N GLY A 194 0.03 22.75 7.46
CA GLY A 194 1.36 23.34 7.37
C GLY A 194 1.40 24.84 7.67
N GLU A 195 0.35 25.59 7.32
CA GLU A 195 0.20 27.00 7.75
C GLU A 195 -0.01 27.13 9.27
N TYR A 196 -0.74 26.19 9.89
CA TYR A 196 -0.87 26.12 11.36
C TYR A 196 0.36 25.52 12.07
N PHE A 197 1.21 24.76 11.34
CA PHE A 197 2.50 24.23 11.78
C PHE A 197 3.67 25.03 11.17
N ALA A 198 3.56 26.36 11.11
CA ALA A 198 4.73 27.20 10.85
C ALA A 198 5.77 26.90 11.96
N PRO A 199 6.98 26.43 11.63
CA PRO A 199 8.04 26.31 12.62
C PRO A 199 8.32 27.71 13.19
N CYS A 200 8.53 27.79 14.50
CA CYS A 200 9.07 28.98 15.16
C CYS A 200 10.20 29.58 14.29
N PRO A 201 10.27 30.91 14.13
CA PRO A 201 11.40 31.52 13.47
C PRO A 201 12.68 31.17 14.25
N PRO A 202 13.81 30.96 13.55
CA PRO A 202 15.07 30.74 14.23
C PRO A 202 15.50 32.04 14.93
N PHE A 203 15.68 31.96 16.25
CA PHE A 203 16.62 32.77 17.02
C PHE A 203 17.45 31.81 17.89
#